data_AF-A0A932K6Q9-F1
#
_entry.id   AF-A0A932K6Q9-F1
#
_cell.length_a   1.000
_cell.length_b   1.000
_cell.length_c   1.000
_cell.angle_alpha   90.00
_cell.angle_beta   90.00
_cell.angle_gamma   90.00
#
_symmetry.space_group_name_H-M   'P 1'
#
loop_
_entity.id
_entity.type
_entity.pdbx_description
1 polymer ?
#
loop_
_entity_poly.entity_id
_entity_poly.type
_entity_poly.pdbx_seq_one_letter_code
_entity_poly.pdbx_strand_id
1 'polypeptide(L)'
;MRTLLPSTRLPLTTGFIHFMRKVDPRGYIELLNEQWRVGPKWLGVYVRATLTTAKETLTIWHKPDDQADWRLLKSRICRLKESVHDLVPQFRRNSARGRDYLPA
;
A
#
# COMPACT_ATOMS: atom_id res chain seq x y z
N MET A 1 -3.33 19.14 28.56
CA MET A 1 -3.71 18.00 27.69
C MET A 1 -2.62 17.83 26.64
N ARG A 2 -2.00 16.64 26.54
CA ARG A 2 -1.06 16.35 25.45
C ARG A 2 -1.87 16.15 24.17
N THR A 3 -1.68 17.01 23.17
CA THR A 3 -2.29 16.83 21.85
C THR A 3 -1.58 15.66 21.17
N LEU A 4 -2.25 14.50 21.11
CA LEU A 4 -1.66 13.25 20.62
C LEU A 4 -1.59 13.17 19.08
N LEU A 5 -2.33 14.02 18.39
CA LEU A 5 -2.40 14.08 16.92
C LEU A 5 -2.40 15.54 16.46
N PRO A 6 -1.78 15.87 15.30
CA PRO A 6 -1.83 17.21 14.72
C PRO A 6 -3.28 17.67 14.50
N SER A 7 -3.58 18.93 14.79
CA SER A 7 -4.93 19.51 14.67
C SER A 7 -5.30 19.94 13.24
N THR A 8 -4.34 19.97 12.31
CA THR A 8 -4.50 20.57 10.97
C THR A 8 -4.64 19.56 9.84
N ARG A 9 -3.98 18.40 9.93
CA ARG A 9 -4.12 17.27 8.99
C ARG A 9 -4.12 15.95 9.74
N LEU A 10 -4.99 15.03 9.33
CA LEU A 10 -5.02 13.68 9.88
C LEU A 10 -3.66 13.02 9.60
N PRO A 11 -2.91 12.62 10.64
CA PRO A 11 -1.60 12.01 10.47
C PRO A 11 -1.74 10.62 9.85
N LEU A 12 -0.77 10.25 9.02
CA LEU A 12 -0.63 8.87 8.57
C LEU A 12 0.23 8.10 9.58
N THR A 13 -0.08 6.83 9.79
CA THR A 13 0.74 5.98 10.65
C THR A 13 1.74 5.18 9.82
N THR A 14 2.91 4.88 10.38
CA THR A 14 3.86 3.92 9.81
C THR A 14 3.19 2.56 9.62
N GLY A 15 3.31 2.00 8.41
CA GLY A 15 2.70 0.71 8.09
C GLY A 15 2.58 0.46 6.59
N PHE A 16 1.71 -0.50 6.26
CA PHE A 16 1.44 -0.93 4.89
C PHE A 16 -0.03 -0.72 4.55
N ILE A 17 -0.28 -0.20 3.35
CA ILE A 17 -1.62 -0.10 2.77
C ILE A 17 -1.63 -0.90 1.48
N HIS A 18 -2.53 -1.89 1.41
CA HIS A 18 -2.66 -2.77 0.26
C HIS A 18 -3.88 -2.39 -0.57
N PHE A 19 -3.70 -2.34 -1.88
CA PHE A 19 -4.74 -2.05 -2.84
C PHE A 19 -4.75 -3.11 -3.93
N MET A 20 -5.90 -3.73 -4.15
CA MET A 20 -6.12 -4.55 -5.33
C MET A 20 -6.66 -3.67 -6.45
N ARG A 21 -5.97 -3.64 -7.59
CA ARG A 21 -6.35 -2.82 -8.76
C ARG A 21 -6.21 -3.64 -10.03
N LYS A 22 -7.22 -3.55 -10.90
CA LYS A 22 -7.14 -4.08 -12.26
C LYS A 22 -6.36 -3.09 -13.12
N VAL A 23 -5.40 -3.58 -13.89
CA VAL A 23 -4.65 -2.75 -14.84
C VAL A 23 -5.56 -2.39 -16.01
N ASP A 24 -5.62 -1.11 -16.32
CA ASP A 24 -6.44 -0.57 -17.41
C ASP A 24 -5.89 -0.94 -18.80
N PRO A 25 -6.63 -0.69 -19.90
CA PRO A 25 -6.18 -0.97 -21.26
C PRO A 25 -4.94 -0.17 -21.71
N ARG A 26 -4.54 0.87 -20.99
CA ARG A 26 -3.33 1.66 -21.26
C ARG A 26 -2.11 1.11 -20.50
N GLY A 27 -2.30 0.14 -19.59
CA GLY A 27 -1.24 -0.46 -18.79
C GLY A 27 -0.98 0.26 -17.46
N TYR A 28 -1.97 0.98 -16.93
CA TYR A 28 -1.88 1.77 -15.70
C TYR A 28 -2.81 1.23 -14.62
N ILE A 29 -2.52 1.59 -13.38
CA ILE A 29 -3.46 1.56 -12.26
C ILE A 29 -3.61 2.95 -11.69
N GLU A 30 -4.78 3.26 -11.15
CA GLU A 30 -5.04 4.52 -10.44
C GLU A 30 -5.06 4.29 -8.93
N LEU A 31 -4.25 5.07 -8.22
CA LEU A 31 -4.09 4.98 -6.78
C LEU A 31 -3.75 6.35 -6.19
N LEU A 32 -4.45 6.75 -5.12
CA LEU A 32 -4.24 8.04 -4.44
C LEU A 32 -4.33 9.25 -5.39
N ASN A 33 -5.26 9.19 -6.36
CA ASN A 33 -5.43 10.17 -7.43
C ASN A 33 -4.23 10.33 -8.36
N GLU A 34 -3.32 9.35 -8.38
CA GLU A 34 -2.17 9.29 -9.28
C GLU A 34 -2.23 8.06 -10.18
N GLN A 35 -1.68 8.17 -11.39
CA GLN A 35 -1.60 7.08 -12.36
C GLN A 35 -0.22 6.41 -12.32
N TRP A 36 -0.21 5.09 -12.17
CA TRP A 36 1.00 4.30 -12.05
C TRP A 36 1.11 3.31 -13.20
N ARG A 37 2.16 3.45 -14.02
CA ARG A 37 2.41 2.54 -15.14
C ARG A 37 2.90 1.18 -14.65
N VAL A 38 2.14 0.14 -14.96
CA VAL A 38 2.50 -1.27 -14.69
C VAL A 38 3.15 -1.89 -15.92
N GLY A 39 2.53 -1.71 -17.09
CA GLY A 39 3.04 -2.14 -18.39
C GLY A 39 2.05 -2.98 -19.21
N PRO A 40 2.26 -3.09 -20.53
CA PRO A 40 1.31 -3.70 -21.46
C PRO A 40 1.17 -5.22 -21.32
N LYS A 41 2.10 -5.90 -20.64
CA LYS A 41 1.97 -7.35 -20.35
C LYS A 41 0.84 -7.64 -19.35
N TRP A 42 0.42 -6.63 -18.58
CA TRP A 42 -0.47 -6.80 -17.44
C TRP A 42 -1.88 -6.28 -17.68
N LEU A 43 -2.24 -5.91 -18.91
CA LEU A 43 -3.56 -5.38 -19.25
C LEU A 43 -4.67 -6.32 -18.78
N GLY A 44 -5.64 -5.78 -18.05
CA GLY A 44 -6.77 -6.55 -17.51
C GLY A 44 -6.44 -7.47 -16.32
N VAL A 45 -5.17 -7.55 -15.91
CA VAL A 45 -4.74 -8.36 -14.75
C VAL A 45 -4.93 -7.57 -13.46
N TYR A 46 -5.31 -8.25 -12.37
CA TYR A 46 -5.32 -7.66 -11.04
C TYR A 46 -3.93 -7.70 -10.41
N VAL A 47 -3.49 -6.56 -9.89
CA VAL A 47 -2.23 -6.41 -9.17
C VAL A 47 -2.48 -5.92 -7.76
N ARG A 48 -1.54 -6.26 -6.85
CA ARG A 48 -1.50 -5.73 -5.50
C ARG A 48 -0.50 -4.57 -5.44
N ALA A 49 -1.01 -3.36 -5.25
CA ALA A 49 -0.18 -2.21 -4.94
C ALA A 49 -0.04 -2.09 -3.42
N THR A 50 1.18 -2.12 -2.90
CA THR A 50 1.49 -1.96 -1.48
C THR A 50 2.24 -0.65 -1.27
N LEU A 51 1.59 0.31 -0.62
CA LEU A 51 2.23 1.53 -0.14
C LEU A 51 2.82 1.28 1.24
N THR A 52 4.13 1.46 1.37
CA THR A 52 4.82 1.52 2.66
C THR A 52 4.95 2.97 3.06
N THR A 53 4.18 3.42 4.06
CA THR A 53 4.08 4.84 4.42
C THR A 53 5.38 5.40 4.97
N ALA A 54 6.07 4.64 5.82
CA ALA A 54 7.34 5.05 6.43
C ALA A 54 8.48 5.27 5.40
N LYS A 55 8.44 4.53 4.28
CA LYS A 55 9.46 4.60 3.22
C LYS A 55 8.98 5.40 2.01
N GLU A 56 7.75 5.92 2.04
CA GLU A 56 7.13 6.60 0.89
C GLU A 56 7.30 5.81 -0.41
N THR A 57 7.10 4.48 -0.34
CA THR A 57 7.40 3.57 -1.44
C THR A 57 6.16 2.78 -1.82
N LEU A 58 5.78 2.87 -3.09
CA LEU A 58 4.75 2.04 -3.70
C LEU A 58 5.40 0.86 -4.43
N THR A 59 5.03 -0.35 -4.05
CA THR A 59 5.43 -1.58 -4.75
C THR A 59 4.21 -2.21 -5.42
N ILE A 60 4.39 -2.76 -6.61
CA ILE A 60 3.31 -3.41 -7.37
C ILE A 60 3.69 -4.86 -7.56
N TRP A 61 2.81 -5.75 -7.14
CA TRP A 61 3.02 -7.19 -7.12
C TRP A 61 1.92 -7.90 -7.89
N HIS A 62 2.24 -9.08 -8.41
CA HIS A 62 1.30 -9.96 -9.06
C HIS A 62 1.49 -11.40 -8.58
N LYS A 63 0.37 -12.09 -8.39
CA LYS A 63 0.32 -13.52 -8.09
C LYS A 63 -0.60 -14.15 -9.14
N PRO A 64 -0.10 -15.00 -10.05
CA PRO A 64 -0.89 -15.52 -11.15
C PRO A 64 -1.99 -16.50 -10.70
N ASP A 65 -1.73 -17.29 -9.67
CA ASP A 65 -2.64 -18.27 -9.09
C ASP A 65 -2.30 -18.51 -7.61
N ASP A 66 -3.09 -19.31 -6.91
CA ASP A 66 -2.91 -19.51 -5.48
C ASP A 66 -1.67 -20.31 -5.08
N GLN A 67 -1.13 -21.13 -5.98
CA GLN A 67 0.05 -21.97 -5.76
C GLN A 67 1.36 -21.26 -6.11
N ALA A 68 1.30 -20.18 -6.90
CA ALA A 68 2.46 -19.42 -7.32
C ALA A 68 2.90 -18.38 -6.27
N ASP A 69 4.18 -18.05 -6.28
CA ASP A 69 4.73 -16.97 -5.45
C ASP A 69 4.36 -15.57 -5.96
N TRP A 70 4.30 -14.62 -5.02
CA TRP A 70 4.19 -13.21 -5.34
C TRP A 70 5.43 -12.71 -6.07
N ARG A 71 5.22 -12.04 -7.21
CA ARG A 71 6.30 -11.44 -8.01
C ARG A 71 6.23 -9.93 -7.96
N LEU A 72 7.35 -9.29 -7.61
CA LEU A 72 7.48 -7.83 -7.67
C LEU A 72 7.57 -7.40 -9.14
N LEU A 73 6.65 -6.54 -9.55
CA LEU A 73 6.64 -5.97 -10.89
C LEU A 73 7.36 -4.63 -10.95
N LYS A 74 7.09 -3.76 -9.97
CA LYS A 74 7.62 -2.38 -9.90
C LYS A 74 7.78 -1.92 -8.46
N SER A 75 8.76 -1.05 -8.22
CA SER A 75 8.93 -0.27 -7.00
C SER A 75 9.14 1.19 -7.39
N ARG A 76 8.41 2.12 -6.75
CA ARG A 76 8.43 3.56 -7.06
C ARG A 76 8.30 4.37 -5.77
N ILE A 77 8.88 5.57 -5.79
CA ILE A 77 8.65 6.56 -4.74
C ILE A 77 7.24 7.13 -4.90
N CYS A 78 6.50 7.23 -3.81
CA CYS A 78 5.17 7.81 -3.69
C CYS A 78 5.21 8.82 -2.53
N ARG A 79 5.31 10.11 -2.87
CA ARG A 79 5.46 11.18 -1.89
C ARG A 79 4.13 11.43 -1.19
N LEU A 80 4.11 11.33 0.13
CA LEU A 80 2.91 11.56 0.91
C LEU A 80 2.83 13.03 1.31
N LYS A 81 1.62 13.60 1.32
CA LYS A 81 1.40 15.01 1.67
C LYS A 81 1.20 15.20 3.17
N GLU A 82 0.93 14.12 3.87
CA GLU A 82 0.71 14.03 5.30
C GLU A 82 1.99 13.56 6.00
N SER A 83 2.21 14.07 7.21
CA SER A 83 3.28 13.55 8.06
C SER A 83 2.98 12.12 8.49
N VAL A 84 3.99 11.27 8.39
CA VAL A 84 3.95 9.88 8.86
C VAL A 84 4.51 9.82 10.28
N HIS A 85 3.78 9.21 11.18
CA HIS A 85 4.15 9.05 12.59
C HIS A 85 4.09 7.59 13.02
N ASP A 86 4.85 7.24 14.04
CA ASP A 86 4.78 5.91 14.63
C ASP A 86 3.43 5.66 15.32
N LEU A 87 2.99 4.40 15.28
CA LEU A 87 1.78 3.96 15.96
C LEU A 87 1.95 4.10 17.47
N VAL A 88 1.29 5.09 18.06
CA VAL A 88 1.31 5.29 19.51
C VAL A 88 0.63 4.12 20.23
N PRO A 89 1.08 3.75 21.45
CA PRO A 89 0.61 2.57 22.16
C PRO A 89 -0.91 2.48 22.32
N GLN A 90 -1.58 3.63 22.45
CA GLN A 90 -3.03 3.73 22.66
C GLN A 90 -3.86 3.27 21.45
N PHE A 91 -3.29 3.28 20.24
CA PHE A 91 -3.94 2.81 19.01
C PHE A 91 -3.43 1.44 18.54
N ARG A 92 -2.56 0.77 19.31
CA ARG A 92 -2.12 -0.57 18.98
C ARG A 92 -3.31 -1.52 19.05
N ARG A 93 -3.65 -2.13 17.91
CA ARG A 93 -4.65 -3.20 17.87
C ARG A 93 -4.17 -4.39 18.69
N ASN A 94 -5.11 -5.08 19.31
CA ASN A 94 -4.84 -6.35 19.98
C ASN A 94 -4.50 -7.39 18.90
N SER A 95 -3.22 -7.76 18.78
CA SER A 95 -2.63 -8.48 17.64
C SER A 95 -3.07 -9.93 17.50
N ALA A 96 -3.91 -10.42 18.41
CA ALA A 96 -4.50 -11.76 18.38
C ALA A 96 -5.57 -11.94 17.28
N ARG A 97 -6.09 -10.86 16.67
CA ARG A 97 -7.09 -10.91 15.60
C ARG A 97 -6.47 -10.48 14.26
N GLY A 98 -6.01 -11.42 13.43
CA GLY A 98 -5.80 -11.16 11.99
C GLY A 98 -4.38 -11.37 11.43
N ARG A 99 -3.62 -12.37 11.87
CA ARG A 99 -2.36 -12.75 11.20
C ARG A 99 -2.56 -13.59 9.92
N ASP A 100 -3.76 -14.10 9.69
CA ASP A 100 -3.95 -15.24 8.78
C ASP A 100 -3.85 -14.91 7.28
N TYR A 101 -3.75 -13.64 6.89
CA TYR A 101 -3.81 -13.21 5.47
C TYR A 101 -2.53 -12.55 4.93
N LEU A 102 -1.45 -12.49 5.71
CA LEU A 102 -0.17 -11.95 5.26
C LEU A 102 0.82 -13.10 4.95
N PRO A 103 1.50 -13.11 3.79
CA PRO A 103 2.60 -14.05 3.56
C PRO A 103 3.77 -13.73 4.49
N ALA A 104 4.45 -14.80 4.93
CA ALA A 104 5.63 -14.77 5.80
C ALA A 104 6.81 -14.00 5.19
#